data_AF-A0A7J3CAQ6-F1
#
_entry.id   AF-A0A7J3CAQ6-F1
#
_cell.length_a   1.000
_cell.length_b   1.000
_cell.length_c   1.000
_cell.angle_alpha   90.00
_cell.angle_beta   90.00
_cell.angle_gamma   90.00
#
_symmetry.space_group_name_H-M   'P 1'
#
loop_
_entity.id
_entity.type
_entity.pdbx_description
1 polymer ?
#
loop_
_entity_poly.entity_id
_entity_poly.type
_entity_poly.pdbx_seq_one_letter_code
_entity_poly.pdbx_strand_id
1 'polypeptide(L)'
;MGDEEKDYTEEISRVILPNPNKGEMFGIVEKLLGSSRLTVMCADGKTRTGRIPGKIRKRMWMREGDLVIVKPWSFQDERADVNFRYTKTQASYLSRNQILPEILDVFK
;
A
#
# COMPACT_ATOMS: atom_id res chain seq x y z
N MET A 1 -20.24 12.66 26.25
CA MET A 1 -19.93 12.95 24.84
C MET A 1 -18.49 13.43 24.83
N GLY A 2 -17.55 12.48 24.84
CA GLY A 2 -16.13 12.76 25.04
C GLY A 2 -15.34 11.99 24.02
N ASP A 3 -14.84 12.73 23.04
CA ASP A 3 -13.56 12.56 22.34
C ASP A 3 -13.07 11.11 22.17
N GLU A 4 -13.50 10.48 21.07
CA GLU A 4 -12.86 9.31 20.47
C GLU A 4 -11.58 9.72 19.71
N GLU A 5 -10.69 10.44 20.39
CA GLU A 5 -9.35 10.76 19.91
C GLU A 5 -8.36 9.72 20.48
N LYS A 6 -8.61 8.45 20.19
CA LYS A 6 -7.72 7.35 20.56
C LYS A 6 -6.80 6.99 19.39
N ASP A 7 -5.50 6.90 19.71
CA ASP A 7 -4.47 6.09 19.02
C ASP A 7 -3.70 6.65 17.80
N TYR A 8 -3.88 7.89 17.36
CA TYR A 8 -3.12 8.36 16.17
C TYR A 8 -1.61 8.62 16.40
N THR A 9 -1.19 8.86 17.65
CA THR A 9 0.17 9.33 17.95
C THR A 9 1.15 8.18 18.29
N GLU A 10 0.66 7.04 18.78
CA GLU A 10 1.53 5.89 19.12
C GLU A 10 1.82 4.95 17.92
N GLU A 11 0.97 4.93 16.89
CA GLU A 11 1.17 4.11 15.68
C GLU A 11 2.29 4.60 14.74
N ILE A 12 2.86 5.79 14.96
CA ILE A 12 4.01 6.29 14.17
C ILE A 12 5.30 5.52 14.51
N SER A 13 5.36 4.81 15.65
CA SER A 13 6.57 4.18 16.16
C SER A 13 7.03 2.91 15.41
N ARG A 14 6.17 2.27 14.61
CA ARG A 14 6.55 1.07 13.81
C ARG A 14 5.85 1.02 12.46
N VAL A 15 6.31 1.84 11.51
CA VAL A 15 5.87 1.68 10.12
C VAL A 15 6.31 0.30 9.62
N ILE A 16 5.34 -0.50 9.18
CA ILE A 16 5.62 -1.83 8.62
C ILE A 16 6.35 -1.63 7.29
N LEU A 17 7.53 -2.22 7.15
CA LEU A 17 8.27 -2.21 5.89
C LEU A 17 7.98 -3.49 5.08
N PRO A 18 7.95 -3.43 3.74
CA PRO A 18 7.83 -4.61 2.91
C PRO A 18 9.08 -5.49 3.09
N ASN A 19 8.87 -6.80 3.24
CA ASN A 19 9.99 -7.75 3.31
C ASN A 19 10.39 -8.24 1.91
N PRO A 20 11.58 -7.88 1.40
CA PRO A 20 12.04 -8.36 0.09
C PRO A 20 12.19 -9.89 0.07
N ASN A 21 12.55 -10.51 1.20
CA ASN A 21 12.65 -11.97 1.34
C ASN A 21 11.32 -12.71 1.12
N LYS A 22 10.17 -12.04 1.36
CA LYS A 22 8.84 -12.60 1.12
C LYS A 22 8.29 -12.24 -0.26
N GLY A 23 9.07 -11.52 -1.06
CA GLY A 23 8.63 -10.90 -2.30
C GLY A 23 7.60 -9.79 -2.06
N GLU A 24 7.63 -9.10 -0.91
CA GLU A 24 6.77 -7.94 -0.69
C GLU A 24 7.45 -6.69 -1.23
N MET A 25 6.67 -5.78 -1.78
CA MET A 25 7.17 -4.50 -2.30
C MET A 25 6.14 -3.39 -2.10
N PHE A 26 6.63 -2.15 -2.17
CA PHE A 26 5.74 -1.00 -2.22
C PHE A 26 5.00 -0.96 -3.55
N GLY A 27 3.78 -0.44 -3.51
CA GLY A 27 3.06 -0.03 -4.69
C GLY A 27 2.06 1.06 -4.38
N ILE A 28 1.61 1.74 -5.44
CA ILE A 28 0.60 2.79 -5.36
C ILE A 28 -0.60 2.39 -6.20
N VAL A 29 -1.79 2.56 -5.62
CA VAL A 29 -3.03 2.31 -6.33
C VAL A 29 -3.18 3.37 -7.42
N GLU A 30 -3.12 2.95 -8.68
CA GLU A 30 -3.29 3.82 -9.83
C GLU A 30 -4.78 3.99 -10.13
N LYS A 31 -5.50 2.87 -10.22
CA LYS A 31 -6.92 2.85 -10.59
C LYS A 31 -7.67 1.72 -9.91
N LEU A 32 -8.94 1.94 -9.58
CA LEU A 32 -9.82 0.86 -9.10
C LEU A 32 -10.54 0.21 -10.30
N LEU A 33 -10.34 -1.09 -10.51
CA LEU A 33 -10.98 -1.85 -11.60
C LEU A 33 -12.36 -2.41 -11.21
N GLY A 34 -12.71 -2.36 -9.93
CA GLY A 34 -13.93 -2.98 -9.40
C GLY A 34 -13.74 -4.48 -9.12
N SER A 35 -14.78 -5.14 -8.61
CA SER A 35 -14.75 -6.60 -8.31
C SER A 35 -13.59 -7.05 -7.41
N SER A 36 -13.19 -6.21 -6.45
CA SER A 36 -12.03 -6.42 -5.56
C SER A 36 -10.68 -6.51 -6.27
N ARG A 37 -10.59 -5.91 -7.46
CA ARG A 37 -9.37 -5.74 -8.25
C ARG A 37 -9.05 -4.26 -8.39
N LEU A 38 -7.76 -3.96 -8.40
CA LEU A 38 -7.22 -2.63 -8.65
C LEU A 38 -5.97 -2.74 -9.50
N THR A 39 -5.59 -1.64 -10.11
CA THR A 39 -4.33 -1.47 -10.79
C THR A 39 -3.35 -0.84 -9.80
N VAL A 40 -2.20 -1.48 -9.60
CA VAL A 40 -1.14 -1.00 -8.71
C VAL A 40 0.15 -0.81 -9.49
N MET A 41 0.76 0.36 -9.35
CA MET A 41 2.11 0.63 -9.81
C MET A 41 3.08 0.14 -8.74
N CYS A 42 3.91 -0.83 -9.06
CA CYS A 42 4.88 -1.41 -8.14
C CYS A 42 6.18 -0.59 -8.12
N ALA A 43 6.97 -0.76 -7.05
CA ALA A 43 8.30 -0.14 -6.89
C ALA A 43 9.31 -0.50 -7.99
N ASP A 44 9.05 -1.56 -8.76
CA ASP A 44 9.85 -1.96 -9.93
C ASP A 44 9.49 -1.19 -11.21
N GLY A 45 8.53 -0.27 -11.13
CA GLY A 45 8.03 0.50 -12.28
C GLY A 45 7.04 -0.27 -13.15
N LYS A 46 6.63 -1.49 -12.75
CA LYS A 46 5.62 -2.26 -13.47
C LYS A 46 4.23 -2.03 -12.89
N THR A 47 3.24 -1.93 -13.77
CA THR A 47 1.84 -1.88 -13.38
C THR A 47 1.26 -3.30 -13.33
N ARG A 48 0.75 -3.72 -12.16
CA ARG A 48 0.18 -5.05 -11.93
C ARG A 48 -1.29 -4.94 -11.54
N THR A 49 -2.03 -6.04 -11.76
CA THR A 49 -3.39 -6.17 -11.22
C THR A 49 -3.32 -6.66 -9.78
N GLY A 50 -3.63 -5.77 -8.85
CA GLY A 50 -3.77 -6.03 -7.42
C GLY A 50 -5.11 -6.68 -7.08
N ARG A 51 -5.09 -7.83 -6.40
CA ARG A 51 -6.25 -8.46 -5.78
C ARG A 51 -6.35 -8.04 -4.32
N ILE A 52 -7.54 -7.64 -3.90
CA ILE A 52 -7.82 -7.25 -2.51
C ILE A 52 -8.42 -8.46 -1.77
N PRO A 53 -7.71 -9.05 -0.78
CA PRO A 53 -8.27 -10.08 0.07
C PRO A 53 -9.49 -9.53 0.82
N GLY A 54 -10.54 -10.36 0.98
CA GLY A 54 -11.78 -9.92 1.65
C GLY A 54 -11.57 -9.42 3.08
N LYS A 55 -10.55 -9.93 3.78
CA LYS A 55 -10.14 -9.44 5.12
C LYS A 55 -9.75 -7.96 5.09
N ILE A 56 -9.02 -7.52 4.07
CA ILE A 56 -8.58 -6.13 3.92
C ILE A 56 -9.73 -5.25 3.47
N ARG A 57 -10.51 -5.71 2.48
CA ARG A 57 -11.66 -4.94 1.97
C ARG A 57 -12.67 -4.58 3.07
N LYS A 58 -12.88 -5.46 4.05
CA LYS A 58 -13.76 -5.19 5.20
C LYS A 58 -13.19 -4.17 6.18
N ARG A 59 -11.86 -4.06 6.28
CA ARG A 59 -11.18 -3.22 7.29
C ARG A 59 -10.78 -1.84 6.74
N MET A 60 -10.38 -1.77 5.47
CA MET A 60 -9.75 -0.59 4.89
C MET A 60 -10.33 -0.30 3.50
N TRP A 61 -10.93 0.88 3.35
CA TRP A 61 -11.35 1.39 2.05
C TRP A 61 -10.13 1.91 1.27
N MET A 62 -9.91 1.43 0.05
CA MET A 62 -8.82 1.90 -0.80
C MET A 62 -9.31 2.97 -1.75
N ARG A 63 -8.46 3.97 -2.01
CA ARG A 63 -8.66 5.01 -3.03
C ARG A 63 -7.47 5.05 -3.97
N GLU A 64 -7.65 5.70 -5.10
CA GLU A 64 -6.58 6.01 -6.04
C GLU A 64 -5.56 6.94 -5.34
N GLY A 65 -4.28 6.67 -5.54
CA GLY A 65 -3.16 7.35 -4.87
C GLY A 65 -2.80 6.80 -3.49
N ASP A 66 -3.48 5.78 -2.98
CA ASP A 66 -3.10 5.17 -1.70
C ASP A 66 -1.81 4.33 -1.86
N LEU A 67 -0.88 4.50 -0.92
CA LEU A 67 0.30 3.66 -0.79
C LEU A 67 -0.06 2.31 -0.15
N VAL A 68 0.38 1.22 -0.76
CA VAL A 68 0.08 -0.15 -0.35
C VAL A 68 1.32 -1.04 -0.36
N ILE A 69 1.28 -2.11 0.42
CA ILE A 69 2.21 -3.23 0.28
C ILE A 69 1.55 -4.26 -0.63
N VAL A 70 2.28 -4.66 -1.67
CA VAL A 70 1.85 -5.68 -2.61
C VAL A 70 2.84 -6.83 -2.67
N LYS A 71 2.31 -8.00 -2.97
CA LYS A 71 3.07 -9.22 -3.17
C LYS A 71 2.73 -9.79 -4.55
N PRO A 72 3.60 -9.65 -5.56
CA PRO A 72 3.41 -10.28 -6.85
C PRO A 72 3.41 -11.81 -6.71
N TRP A 73 2.70 -12.46 -7.63
CA TRP A 73 2.66 -13.92 -7.68
C TRP A 73 3.93 -14.46 -8.33
N SER A 74 4.52 -15.50 -7.73
CA SER A 74 5.75 -16.11 -8.26
C SER A 74 5.61 -16.67 -9.67
N PHE A 75 4.39 -17.02 -10.10
CA PHE A 75 4.11 -17.64 -11.39
C PHE A 75 3.47 -16.69 -12.42
N GLN A 76 2.90 -15.57 -11.98
CA GLN A 76 2.24 -14.60 -12.85
C GLN A 76 2.59 -13.19 -12.40
N ASP A 77 3.63 -12.62 -13.03
CA ASP A 77 4.16 -11.29 -12.70
C ASP A 77 3.15 -10.16 -12.96
N GLU A 78 2.11 -10.39 -13.75
CA GLU A 78 1.06 -9.40 -14.00
C GLU A 78 0.08 -9.25 -12.84
N ARG A 79 0.11 -10.19 -11.87
CA ARG A 79 -0.81 -10.23 -10.74
C ARG A 79 -0.09 -10.08 -9.42
N ALA A 80 -0.72 -9.36 -8.51
CA ALA A 80 -0.25 -9.19 -7.16
C ALA A 80 -1.42 -9.28 -6.18
N ASP A 81 -1.15 -9.72 -4.95
CA ASP A 81 -2.08 -9.56 -3.85
C ASP A 81 -1.70 -8.31 -3.04
N VAL A 82 -2.69 -7.52 -2.66
CA VAL A 82 -2.51 -6.39 -1.74
C VAL A 82 -2.54 -6.92 -0.32
N ASN A 83 -1.50 -6.64 0.46
CA ASN A 83 -1.35 -7.14 1.84
C ASN A 83 -1.65 -6.06 2.89
N PHE A 84 -1.30 -4.81 2.62
CA PHE A 84 -1.46 -3.71 3.57
C PHE A 84 -1.68 -2.38 2.85
N ARG A 85 -2.34 -1.43 3.52
CA ARG A 85 -2.53 -0.04 3.05
C ARG A 85 -1.97 0.91 4.10
N TYR A 86 -1.08 1.79 3.71
CA TYR A 86 -0.56 2.84 4.59
C TYR A 86 -1.57 3.96 4.76
N THR A 87 -1.48 4.67 5.88
CA THR A 87 -2.17 5.96 6.04
C THR A 87 -1.38 7.07 5.35
N LYS A 88 -2.02 8.22 5.08
CA LYS A 88 -1.34 9.38 4.50
C LYS A 88 -0.13 9.82 5.33
N THR A 89 -0.25 9.80 6.65
CA THR A 89 0.84 10.14 7.57
C THR A 89 2.02 9.18 7.44
N GLN A 90 1.75 7.87 7.39
CA GLN A 90 2.79 6.85 7.18
C GLN A 90 3.43 6.96 5.80
N ALA A 91 2.65 7.21 4.75
CA ALA A 91 3.16 7.42 3.40
C ALA A 91 4.08 8.65 3.33
N SER A 92 3.66 9.77 3.94
CA SER A 92 4.50 10.97 4.04
C SER A 92 5.77 10.74 4.85
N TYR A 93 5.69 9.96 5.94
CA TYR A 93 6.89 9.56 6.70
C TYR A 93 7.85 8.73 5.86
N LEU A 94 7.36 7.76 5.08
CA LEU A 94 8.19 6.93 4.20
C LEU A 94 8.84 7.74 3.06
N SER A 95 8.10 8.70 2.48
CA SER A 95 8.61 9.64 1.47
C SER A 95 9.70 10.55 2.07
N ARG A 96 9.45 11.17 3.22
CA ARG A 96 10.44 12.05 3.90
C ARG A 96 11.73 11.32 4.29
N ASN A 97 11.65 10.05 4.65
CA ASN A 97 12.83 9.24 4.98
C ASN A 97 13.52 8.63 3.74
N GLN A 98 13.08 8.97 2.52
CA GLN A 98 13.66 8.47 1.26
C GLN A 98 13.69 6.93 1.17
N ILE A 99 12.73 6.27 1.83
CA ILE A 99 12.58 4.81 1.78
C ILE A 99 11.80 4.40 0.51
N LEU A 100 10.91 5.28 0.05
CA LEU A 100 10.18 5.07 -1.20
C LEU A 100 11.08 5.39 -2.40
N PRO A 101 11.06 4.56 -3.46
CA PRO A 101 11.69 4.92 -4.73
C PRO A 101 10.98 6.15 -5.33
N GLU A 102 11.72 7.02 -6.03
CA GLU A 102 11.19 8.24 -6.65
C GLU A 102 9.99 7.96 -7.58
N ILE A 103 9.94 6.77 -8.18
CA ILE A 103 8.83 6.34 -9.04
C ILE A 103 7.49 6.29 -8.28
N LEU A 104 7.52 6.06 -6.96
CA LEU A 104 6.36 5.99 -6.09
C LEU A 104 6.20 7.27 -5.24
N ASP A 105 7.00 8.31 -5.45
CA ASP A 105 6.90 9.53 -4.66
C ASP A 105 5.81 10.47 -5.22
N VAL A 106 4.55 10.05 -5.07
CA VAL A 106 3.36 10.82 -5.47
C VAL A 106 2.97 11.85 -4.39
N PHE A 107 3.68 11.86 -3.25
CA PHE A 107 3.41 12.73 -2.09
C PHE A 107 4.31 13.97 -2.02
N LYS A 108 5.00 14.27 -3.12
CA LYS A 108 5.87 15.45 -3.26
C LYS A 108 5.09 16.76 -3.28
#